data_AF-A0A183G5V3-F1
#
_entry.id   AF-A0A183G5V3-F1
#
_cell.length_a   1.000
_cell.length_b   1.000
_cell.length_c   1.000
_cell.angle_alpha   90.00
_cell.angle_beta   90.00
_cell.angle_gamma   90.00
#
_symmetry.space_group_name_H-M   'P 1'
#
loop_
_entity.id
_entity.type
_entity.pdbx_description
1 polymer ?
#
loop_
_entity_poly.entity_id
_entity_poly.type
_entity_poly.pdbx_seq_one_letter_code
_entity_poly.pdbx_strand_id
1 'polypeptide(L)'
;MHQILLVLLGTVLCLASAGDFNRGSPKAVGPCILDRCPRGFRCSEAECVPDPTQIEEIGPCVNTLCPETYQCNDNVCIRPIPRIRAGSDPIGPCVNEKCPDKHLCVANENKCFPMD
;
A
#
# COMPACT_ATOMS: atom_id res chain seq x y z
N MET A 1 8.80 -49.59 -41.60
CA MET A 1 9.33 -48.22 -41.63
C MET A 1 8.18 -47.27 -41.38
N HIS A 2 8.30 -46.41 -40.38
CA HIS A 2 7.69 -45.07 -40.31
C HIS A 2 6.14 -45.02 -40.42
N GLN A 3 5.36 -44.79 -39.37
CA GLN A 3 5.49 -43.70 -38.41
C GLN A 3 4.46 -43.87 -37.26
N ILE A 4 4.94 -43.74 -36.01
CA ILE A 4 4.34 -42.92 -34.94
C ILE A 4 2.99 -43.45 -34.40
N LEU A 5 2.87 -44.19 -33.27
CA LEU A 5 3.44 -44.03 -31.92
C LEU A 5 3.67 -42.56 -31.53
N LEU A 6 2.60 -41.92 -31.06
CA LEU A 6 2.42 -40.64 -30.33
C LEU A 6 1.02 -40.19 -30.77
N VAL A 7 -0.03 -40.20 -29.95
CA VAL A 7 -0.24 -39.24 -28.85
C VAL A 7 -1.15 -39.90 -27.80
N LEU A 8 -0.54 -40.72 -26.93
CA LEU A 8 -0.93 -40.73 -25.53
C LEU A 8 -0.47 -39.40 -24.96
N LEU A 9 -1.39 -38.53 -24.58
CA LEU A 9 -1.27 -37.54 -23.50
C LEU A 9 -2.51 -36.66 -23.54
N GLY A 10 -3.57 -37.13 -22.85
CA GLY A 10 -4.60 -36.24 -22.33
C GLY A 10 -3.94 -35.26 -21.38
N THR A 11 -3.57 -34.09 -21.90
CA THR A 11 -3.18 -32.96 -21.08
C THR A 11 -4.46 -32.27 -20.66
N VAL A 12 -4.93 -32.67 -19.48
CA VAL A 12 -5.76 -31.85 -18.61
C VAL A 12 -4.93 -30.59 -18.34
N LEU A 13 -5.03 -29.60 -19.22
CA LEU A 13 -4.56 -28.26 -18.95
C LEU A 13 -5.55 -27.70 -17.93
N CYS A 14 -5.08 -27.65 -16.68
CA CYS A 14 -5.69 -26.89 -15.62
C CYS A 14 -6.08 -25.51 -16.18
N LEU A 15 -7.39 -25.24 -16.15
CA LEU A 15 -7.94 -23.89 -16.17
C LEU A 15 -7.35 -23.19 -14.95
N ALA A 16 -6.17 -22.59 -15.10
CA ALA A 16 -5.77 -21.49 -14.26
C ALA A 16 -6.79 -20.40 -14.57
N SER A 17 -7.80 -20.26 -13.70
CA SER A 17 -8.52 -19.01 -13.59
C SER A 17 -7.45 -17.96 -13.32
N ALA A 18 -7.01 -17.26 -14.36
CA ALA A 18 -6.51 -15.92 -14.22
C ALA A 18 -7.66 -15.18 -13.52
N GLY A 19 -7.57 -15.08 -12.19
CA GLY A 19 -8.32 -14.08 -11.47
C GLY A 19 -7.84 -12.77 -12.07
N ASP A 20 -8.64 -12.20 -12.96
CA ASP A 20 -8.54 -10.82 -13.39
C ASP A 20 -8.57 -10.00 -12.11
N PHE A 21 -7.39 -9.67 -11.60
CA PHE A 21 -7.26 -8.66 -10.59
C PHE A 21 -7.51 -7.35 -11.31
N ASN A 22 -8.79 -7.04 -11.49
CA ASN A 22 -9.31 -5.71 -11.73
C ASN A 22 -8.95 -4.86 -10.49
N ARG A 23 -7.66 -4.63 -10.22
CA ARG A 23 -7.24 -3.48 -9.44
C ARG A 23 -7.53 -2.32 -10.38
N GLY A 24 -8.67 -1.66 -10.17
CA GLY A 24 -8.94 -0.39 -10.80
C GLY A 24 -7.72 0.50 -10.64
N SER A 25 -7.47 1.35 -11.64
CA SER A 25 -6.45 2.39 -11.48
C SER A 25 -6.76 3.18 -10.21
N PRO A 26 -5.76 3.42 -9.33
CA PRO A 26 -6.00 4.06 -8.06
C PRO A 26 -6.64 5.42 -8.30
N LYS A 27 -7.73 5.71 -7.59
CA LYS A 27 -8.51 6.93 -7.84
C LYS A 27 -7.72 8.16 -7.40
N ALA A 28 -7.79 9.21 -8.21
CA ALA A 28 -7.29 10.51 -7.82
C ALA A 28 -7.97 10.99 -6.52
N VAL A 29 -7.19 11.61 -5.65
CA VAL A 29 -7.68 12.18 -4.38
C VAL A 29 -7.85 13.71 -4.45
N GLY A 30 -7.45 14.32 -5.56
CA GLY A 30 -7.56 15.75 -5.82
C GLY A 30 -6.67 16.20 -6.99
N PRO A 31 -6.70 17.48 -7.38
CA PRO A 31 -5.83 18.02 -8.42
C PRO A 31 -4.41 18.26 -7.88
N CYS A 32 -3.43 18.28 -8.79
CA CYS A 32 -2.10 18.79 -8.47
C CYS A 32 -2.13 20.30 -8.27
N ILE A 33 -1.47 20.78 -7.21
CA ILE A 33 -1.29 22.21 -6.96
C ILE A 33 0.19 22.53 -7.16
N LEU A 34 0.52 23.29 -8.22
CA LEU A 34 1.91 23.61 -8.60
C LEU A 34 2.77 22.34 -8.78
N ASP A 35 2.23 21.33 -9.46
CA ASP A 35 2.83 20.00 -9.67
C ASP A 35 3.19 19.25 -8.38
N ARG A 36 2.51 19.59 -7.28
CA ARG A 36 2.71 18.96 -5.97
C ARG A 36 1.43 18.35 -5.45
N CYS A 37 1.62 17.32 -4.64
CA CYS A 37 0.58 16.61 -3.93
C CYS A 37 0.95 16.48 -2.44
N PRO A 38 -0.02 16.19 -1.56
CA PRO A 38 0.26 15.81 -0.19
C PRO A 38 1.18 14.58 -0.13
N ARG A 39 1.81 14.36 1.04
CA ARG A 39 2.63 13.18 1.28
C ARG A 39 1.89 11.89 0.95
N GLY A 40 2.60 10.93 0.38
CA GLY A 40 2.02 9.66 -0.07
C GLY A 40 1.47 9.70 -1.49
N PHE A 41 1.36 10.87 -2.12
CA PHE A 41 0.76 11.02 -3.45
C PHE A 41 1.76 11.62 -4.43
N ARG A 42 1.60 11.29 -5.71
CA ARG A 42 2.35 11.88 -6.81
C ARG A 42 1.41 12.54 -7.81
N CYS A 43 1.91 13.54 -8.53
CA CYS A 43 1.18 14.14 -9.62
C CYS A 43 1.25 13.22 -10.86
N SER A 44 0.10 12.87 -11.41
CA SER A 44 -0.06 12.11 -12.65
C SER A 44 -1.24 12.70 -13.41
N GLU A 45 -1.04 13.14 -14.65
CA GLU A 45 -2.11 13.72 -15.48
C GLU A 45 -2.86 14.88 -14.79
N ALA A 46 -2.14 15.76 -14.09
CA ALA A 46 -2.69 16.85 -13.27
C ALA A 46 -3.56 16.42 -12.06
N GLU A 47 -3.57 15.13 -11.74
CA GLU A 47 -4.25 14.56 -10.59
C GLU A 47 -3.26 13.98 -9.56
N CYS A 48 -3.59 14.14 -8.29
CA CYS A 48 -2.88 13.50 -7.20
C CYS A 48 -3.37 12.06 -7.05
N VAL A 49 -2.50 11.13 -7.44
CA VAL A 49 -2.75 9.69 -7.34
C VAL A 49 -1.83 9.07 -6.28
N PRO A 50 -2.27 7.99 -5.61
CA PRO A 50 -1.44 7.22 -4.70
C PRO A 50 -0.05 6.88 -5.27
N ASP A 51 1.01 7.18 -4.51
CA ASP A 51 2.38 6.70 -4.79
C ASP A 51 2.58 5.34 -4.09
N PRO A 52 2.72 4.23 -4.83
CA PRO A 52 2.82 2.88 -4.26
C PRO A 52 4.11 2.67 -3.45
N THR A 53 5.08 3.60 -3.53
CA THR A 53 6.30 3.54 -2.72
C THR A 53 6.18 4.32 -1.40
N GLN A 54 5.10 5.09 -1.24
CA GLN A 54 4.89 5.97 -0.09
C GLN A 54 3.55 5.74 0.61
N ILE A 55 2.75 4.78 0.14
CA ILE A 55 1.46 4.40 0.72
C ILE A 55 1.49 2.94 1.14
N GLU A 56 0.82 2.65 2.24
CA GLU A 56 0.46 1.30 2.66
C GLU A 56 -1.06 1.08 2.54
N GLU A 57 -1.44 -0.13 2.11
CA GLU A 57 -2.82 -0.60 2.11
C GLU A 57 -3.10 -1.31 3.44
N ILE A 58 -4.21 -0.94 4.09
CA ILE A 58 -4.53 -1.41 5.45
C ILE A 58 -5.60 -2.49 5.43
N GLY A 59 -6.58 -2.34 4.55
CA GLY A 59 -7.73 -3.23 4.47
C GLY A 59 -8.85 -2.62 3.65
N PRO A 60 -10.01 -3.29 3.54
CA PRO A 60 -11.14 -2.77 2.79
C PRO A 60 -11.81 -1.59 3.50
N CYS A 61 -12.44 -0.71 2.73
CA CYS A 61 -13.35 0.28 3.30
C CYS A 61 -14.61 -0.40 3.83
N VAL A 62 -15.18 0.16 4.90
CA VAL A 62 -16.49 -0.27 5.44
C VAL A 62 -17.46 0.88 5.25
N ASN A 63 -18.51 0.68 4.45
CA ASN A 63 -19.47 1.73 4.09
C ASN A 63 -18.80 3.01 3.57
N THR A 64 -17.78 2.86 2.70
CA THR A 64 -16.96 3.98 2.16
C THR A 64 -16.12 4.75 3.19
N LEU A 65 -16.02 4.23 4.42
CA LEU A 65 -15.28 4.82 5.51
C LEU A 65 -14.06 3.96 5.90
N CYS A 66 -13.08 4.64 6.46
CA CYS A 66 -11.89 4.06 7.07
C CYS A 66 -11.73 4.62 8.50
N PRO A 67 -10.92 3.98 9.35
CA PRO A 67 -10.60 4.53 10.67
C PRO A 67 -9.98 5.93 10.56
N GLU A 68 -9.88 6.64 11.69
CA GLU A 68 -9.26 7.97 11.71
C GLU A 68 -7.84 7.94 11.13
N THR A 69 -7.46 8.99 10.39
CA THR A 69 -6.18 9.17 9.67
C THR A 69 -5.98 8.34 8.40
N TYR A 70 -6.92 7.47 8.03
CA TYR A 70 -6.91 6.70 6.80
C TYR A 70 -7.90 7.25 5.77
N GLN A 71 -7.62 7.08 4.49
CA GLN A 71 -8.50 7.50 3.40
C GLN A 71 -9.02 6.27 2.65
N CYS A 72 -10.33 6.24 2.37
CA CYS A 72 -10.90 5.24 1.48
C CYS A 72 -10.57 5.61 0.01
N ASN A 73 -9.77 4.79 -0.66
CA ASN A 73 -9.44 4.92 -2.07
C ASN A 73 -9.74 3.60 -2.78
N ASP A 74 -10.66 3.64 -3.74
CA ASP A 74 -11.09 2.46 -4.51
C ASP A 74 -11.43 1.23 -3.65
N ASN A 75 -12.24 1.43 -2.61
CA ASN A 75 -12.65 0.40 -1.64
C ASN A 75 -11.51 -0.17 -0.77
N VAL A 76 -10.34 0.48 -0.76
CA VAL A 76 -9.20 0.15 0.11
C VAL A 76 -8.85 1.34 1.00
N CYS A 77 -8.67 1.09 2.29
CA CYS A 77 -8.13 2.06 3.23
C CYS A 77 -6.62 2.18 3.03
N ILE A 78 -6.21 3.38 2.65
CA ILE A 78 -4.81 3.74 2.42
C ILE A 78 -4.35 4.83 3.38
N ARG A 79 -3.04 4.88 3.63
CA ARG A 79 -2.39 6.01 4.28
C ARG A 79 -0.95 6.18 3.79
N PRO A 80 -0.36 7.38 3.93
CA PRO A 80 1.07 7.53 3.78
C PRO A 80 1.82 6.66 4.80
N ILE A 81 2.89 6.01 4.35
CA ILE A 81 3.78 5.23 5.21
C ILE A 81 4.33 6.17 6.30
N PRO A 82 4.14 5.84 7.58
CA PRO A 82 4.65 6.66 8.67
C PRO A 82 6.18 6.75 8.63
N ARG A 83 6.70 7.94 8.91
CA ARG A 83 8.14 8.24 8.94
C ARG A 83 8.48 8.98 10.21
N ILE A 84 9.69 8.75 10.72
CA ILE A 84 10.23 9.51 11.84
C ILE A 84 10.48 10.96 11.42
N ARG A 85 10.23 11.89 12.34
CA ARG A 85 10.61 13.28 12.16
C ARG A 85 12.13 13.40 12.12
N ALA A 86 12.65 13.98 11.05
CA ALA A 86 14.10 14.12 10.86
C ALA A 86 14.75 14.91 12.02
N GLY A 87 15.83 14.37 12.58
CA GLY A 87 16.56 14.99 13.68
C GLY A 87 15.83 15.00 15.02
N SER A 88 14.78 14.18 15.19
CA SER A 88 14.07 14.06 16.47
C SER A 88 14.77 13.13 17.46
N ASP A 89 14.66 13.46 18.74
CA ASP A 89 15.08 12.59 19.83
C ASP A 89 14.00 11.54 20.16
N PRO A 90 14.41 10.31 20.54
CA PRO A 90 13.49 9.28 20.97
C PRO A 90 12.87 9.62 22.33
N ILE A 91 11.60 9.30 22.51
CA ILE A 91 10.89 9.53 23.79
C ILE A 91 11.09 8.40 24.81
N GLY A 92 11.55 7.23 24.35
CA GLY A 92 11.66 6.04 25.17
C GLY A 92 11.78 4.75 24.35
N PRO A 93 11.83 3.59 25.01
CA PRO A 93 11.87 2.30 24.33
C PRO A 93 10.52 1.92 23.72
N CYS A 94 10.53 1.00 22.76
CA CYS A 94 9.29 0.34 22.34
C CYS A 94 8.79 -0.63 23.42
N VAL A 95 7.47 -0.79 23.51
CA VAL A 95 6.84 -1.77 24.42
C VAL A 95 5.96 -2.68 23.58
N ASN A 96 6.32 -3.97 23.49
CA ASN A 96 5.64 -4.93 22.61
C ASN A 96 5.54 -4.44 21.16
N GLU A 97 6.65 -3.90 20.62
CA GLU A 97 6.74 -3.32 19.27
C GLU A 97 5.81 -2.12 19.03
N LYS A 98 5.20 -1.58 20.10
CA LYS A 98 4.28 -0.45 20.04
C LYS A 98 4.88 0.78 20.71
N CYS A 99 4.39 1.92 20.26
CA CYS A 99 4.66 3.22 20.82
C CYS A 99 3.34 3.95 21.10
N PRO A 100 3.35 5.00 21.93
CA PRO A 100 2.22 5.90 22.07
C PRO A 100 1.81 6.50 20.71
N ASP A 101 0.59 7.04 20.66
CA ASP A 101 0.09 7.69 19.45
C ASP A 101 1.07 8.75 18.93
N LYS A 102 1.11 8.90 17.60
CA LYS A 102 2.01 9.81 16.87
C LYS A 102 3.50 9.49 17.01
N HIS A 103 3.85 8.29 17.49
CA HIS A 103 5.22 7.79 17.51
C HIS A 103 5.36 6.50 16.72
N LEU A 104 6.54 6.29 16.15
CA LEU A 104 6.90 5.09 15.39
C LEU A 104 7.96 4.32 16.16
N CYS A 105 7.77 3.01 16.32
CA CYS A 105 8.79 2.12 16.84
C CYS A 105 9.83 1.83 15.75
N VAL A 106 11.07 2.25 15.96
CA VAL A 106 12.18 1.88 15.07
C VAL A 106 12.77 0.58 15.61
N ALA A 107 12.39 -0.55 15.00
CA ALA A 107 12.71 -1.90 15.49
C ALA A 107 14.21 -2.13 15.71
N ASN A 108 15.07 -1.63 14.81
CA ASN A 108 16.52 -1.77 14.92
C ASN A 108 17.12 -1.02 16.12
N GLU A 109 16.44 0.03 16.61
CA GLU A 109 16.89 0.82 17.77
C GLU A 109 16.11 0.49 19.04
N ASN A 110 15.00 -0.25 18.91
CA ASN A 110 14.01 -0.51 19.96
C ASN A 110 13.56 0.77 20.68
N LYS A 111 13.36 1.86 19.93
CA LYS A 111 13.00 3.19 20.44
C LYS A 111 11.82 3.80 19.70
N CYS A 112 11.04 4.60 20.42
CA CYS A 112 9.91 5.36 19.92
C CYS A 112 10.33 6.77 19.52
N PHE A 113 10.11 7.12 18.26
CA PHE A 113 10.40 8.45 17.71
C PHE A 113 9.11 9.15 17.29
N PRO A 114 9.00 10.48 17.44
CA PRO A 114 7.85 11.22 16.95
C PRO A 114 7.78 11.13 15.42
N MET A 115 6.57 10.98 14.89
CA MET A 115 6.30 10.93 13.45
C MET A 115 6.19 12.33 12.85
N ASP A 116 6.51 12.44 11.55
CA ASP A 116 6.24 13.62 10.71
C ASP A 116 4.78 13.71 10.25
#